data_AF-A0A1H7QEJ3-F1
#
_entry.id   AF-A0A1H7QEJ3-F1
#
_cell.length_a   1.000
_cell.length_b   1.000
_cell.length_c   1.000
_cell.angle_alpha   90.00
_cell.angle_beta   90.00
_cell.angle_gamma   90.00
#
_symmetry.space_group_name_H-M   'P 1'
#
loop_
_entity.id
_entity.type
_entity.pdbx_description
1 polymer ?
#
loop_
_entity_poly.entity_id
_entity_poly.type
_entity_poly.pdbx_seq_one_letter_code
_entity_poly.pdbx_strand_id
1 'polypeptide(L)' 'MAKANAIIREELKERGVRHWELAHELGVSEQTLVRWLRFEMDEDKQMDMLEKIEAVAKRKENVLDD' A
#
# COMPACT_ATOMS: atom_id res chain seq x y z
N MET A 1 -19.46 -4.70 -9.10
CA MET A 1 -19.16 -3.50 -8.30
C MET A 1 -17.65 -3.35 -8.28
N ALA A 2 -17.11 -2.19 -8.65
CA ALA A 2 -15.68 -1.91 -8.50
C ALA A 2 -15.32 -2.04 -7.01
N LYS A 3 -14.21 -2.73 -6.69
CA LYS A 3 -13.73 -2.79 -5.30
C LYS A 3 -13.25 -1.38 -4.94
N ALA A 4 -13.65 -0.87 -3.78
CA ALA A 4 -13.11 0.37 -3.24
C ALA A 4 -11.57 0.30 -3.17
N ASN A 5 -10.92 1.41 -3.50
CA ASN A 5 -9.46 1.56 -3.55
C ASN A 5 -8.76 0.48 -4.40
N ALA A 6 -9.33 0.17 -5.57
CA ALA A 6 -8.74 -0.80 -6.52
C ALA A 6 -7.31 -0.41 -6.90
N ILE A 7 -7.04 0.89 -7.13
CA ILE A 7 -5.72 1.42 -7.48
C ILE A 7 -4.64 1.02 -6.46
N ILE A 8 -4.91 1.17 -5.16
CA ILE A 8 -3.97 0.79 -4.10
C ILE A 8 -3.71 -0.72 -4.09
N ARG A 9 -4.74 -1.52 -4.36
CA ARG A 9 -4.63 -2.99 -4.38
C ARG A 9 -3.83 -3.47 -5.58
N GLU A 10 -4.02 -2.83 -6.73
CA GLU A 10 -3.27 -3.10 -7.96
C GLU A 10 -1.81 -2.71 -7.76
N GLU A 11 -1.53 -1.51 -7.24
CA GLU A 11 -0.18 -1.03 -6.99
C GLU A 11 0.60 -1.94 -6.02
N LEU A 12 -0.03 -2.35 -4.90
CA LEU A 12 0.55 -3.32 -3.96
C LEU A 12 0.95 -4.62 -4.66
N LYS A 13 0.08 -5.11 -5.55
CA LYS A 13 0.30 -6.37 -6.27
C LYS A 13 1.41 -6.23 -7.31
N GLU A 14 1.37 -5.17 -8.11
CA GLU A 14 2.34 -4.92 -9.18
C GLU A 14 3.75 -4.75 -8.62
N ARG A 15 3.89 -4.07 -7.48
CA ARG A 15 5.19 -3.87 -6.81
C ARG A 15 5.60 -4.99 -5.86
N GLY A 16 4.79 -6.02 -5.70
CA GLY A 16 5.06 -7.10 -4.75
C GLY A 16 5.15 -6.62 -3.29
N VAL A 17 4.44 -5.55 -2.94
CA VAL A 17 4.35 -5.01 -1.58
C VAL A 17 3.19 -5.67 -0.85
N ARG A 18 3.48 -6.26 0.31
CA ARG A 18 2.50 -6.93 1.18
C ARG A 18 1.78 -5.89 2.03
N HIS A 19 0.54 -6.18 2.39
CA HIS A 19 -0.28 -5.28 3.21
C HIS A 19 0.39 -4.90 4.54
N TRP A 20 1.04 -5.85 5.23
CA TRP A 20 1.76 -5.56 6.47
C TRP A 20 2.94 -4.59 6.28
N GLU A 21 3.60 -4.58 5.10
CA GLU A 21 4.73 -3.68 4.83
C GLU A 21 4.23 -2.24 4.68
N LEU A 22 3.16 -2.03 3.92
CA LEU A 22 2.51 -0.73 3.81
C LEU A 22 1.93 -0.28 5.16
N ALA A 23 1.31 -1.19 5.91
CA ALA A 23 0.75 -0.86 7.23
C ALA A 23 1.84 -0.40 8.20
N HIS A 24 2.99 -1.06 8.18
CA HIS A 24 4.16 -0.65 8.97
C HIS A 24 4.64 0.76 8.59
N GLU A 25 4.74 1.07 7.29
CA GLU A 25 5.13 2.39 6.79
C GLU A 25 4.10 3.50 7.11
N LEU A 26 2.82 3.13 7.22
CA LEU A 26 1.74 4.02 7.65
C LEU A 26 1.64 4.15 9.19
N GLY A 27 2.41 3.38 9.97
CA GLY A 27 2.33 3.37 11.42
C GLY A 27 1.02 2.78 11.98
N VAL A 28 0.35 1.91 11.22
CA VAL A 28 -0.92 1.27 11.61
C VAL A 28 -0.82 -0.25 11.59
N SER A 29 -1.81 -0.92 12.18
CA SER A 29 -1.91 -2.39 12.06
C SER A 29 -2.35 -2.80 10.65
N GLU A 30 -1.92 -3.98 10.19
CA GLU A 30 -2.40 -4.56 8.92
C GLU A 30 -3.93 -4.67 8.89
N GLN A 31 -4.55 -5.03 10.01
CA GLN A 31 -6.01 -5.10 10.09
C GLN A 31 -6.68 -3.74 9.88
N THR A 32 -6.06 -2.65 10.36
CA THR A 32 -6.54 -1.28 10.13
C THR A 32 -6.47 -0.94 8.65
N LEU A 33 -5.33 -1.18 8.00
CA LEU A 33 -5.17 -0.96 6.56
C LEU A 33 -6.18 -1.77 5.74
N VAL A 34 -6.33 -3.07 6.02
CA VAL A 34 -7.26 -3.94 5.29
C VAL A 34 -8.72 -3.47 5.45
N ARG A 35 -9.09 -2.89 6.60
CA ARG A 35 -10.42 -2.26 6.80
C ARG A 35 -10.56 -0.97 6.00
N TRP A 36 -9.54 -0.11 5.97
CA TRP A 36 -9.56 1.10 5.14
C TRP A 36 -9.76 0.79 3.66
N LEU A 37 -9.10 -0.24 3.14
CA LEU A 37 -9.25 -0.68 1.74
C LEU A 37 -10.65 -1.22 1.36
N ARG A 38 -11.61 -1.27 2.28
CA ARG A 38 -13.01 -1.67 2.00
C ARG A 38 -13.92 -0.48 1.71
N PHE A 39 -13.49 0.73 2.03
CA PHE A 39 -14.27 1.96 1.90
C PHE A 39 -13.48 2.96 1.05
N GLU A 40 -14.17 3.79 0.29
CA GLU A 40 -13.52 4.85 -0.48
C GLU A 40 -12.78 5.80 0.46
N MET A 41 -11.53 6.11 0.12
CA MET A 41 -10.71 7.09 0.84
C MET A 41 -10.61 8.36 0.00
N ASP A 42 -10.40 9.50 0.65
CA ASP A 42 -10.07 10.75 -0.04
C ASP A 42 -8.78 10.61 -0.87
N GLU A 43 -8.63 11.50 -1.85
CA GLU A 43 -7.51 11.49 -2.79
C GLU A 43 -6.16 11.67 -2.06
N ASP A 44 -6.11 12.53 -1.05
CA ASP A 44 -4.89 12.79 -0.26
C ASP A 44 -4.38 11.51 0.40
N LYS A 45 -5.28 10.74 1.03
CA LYS A 45 -4.93 9.47 1.67
C LYS A 45 -4.58 8.38 0.66
N GLN A 46 -5.21 8.37 -0.51
CA GLN A 46 -4.80 7.46 -1.58
C GLN A 46 -3.39 7.79 -2.08
N MET A 47 -3.08 9.08 -2.25
CA MET A 47 -1.77 9.54 -2.70
C MET A 47 -0.66 9.22 -1.69
N ASP A 48 -0.88 9.47 -0.39
CA ASP A 48 0.05 9.09 0.68
C ASP A 48 0.34 7.57 0.66
N MET A 49 -0.68 6.74 0.46
CA MET A 49 -0.48 5.29 0.35
C MET A 49 0.34 4.90 -0.89
N LEU A 50 0.09 5.52 -2.04
CA LEU A 50 0.85 5.25 -3.26
C LEU A 50 2.34 5.61 -3.11
N GLU A 51 2.63 6.78 -2.54
CA GLU A 51 4.01 7.20 -2.25
C GLU A 51 4.72 6.22 -1.32
N LYS A 52 4.03 5.75 -0.27
CA LYS A 52 4.57 4.77 0.67
C LYS A 52 4.77 3.40 0.03
N ILE A 53 3.89 2.96 -0.86
CA ILE A 53 4.05 1.72 -1.64
C ILE A 53 5.32 1.79 -2.50
N GLU A 54 5.53 2.91 -3.20
CA GLU A 54 6.74 3.12 -3.99
C GLU A 54 8.02 3.09 -3.12
N ALA A 55 8.00 3.76 -1.96
CA ALA A 55 9.12 3.75 -1.02
C ALA A 55 9.45 2.33 -0.51
N VAL A 56 8.43 1.55 -0.15
CA VAL A 56 8.61 0.15 0.27
C VAL A 56 9.19 -0.68 -0.88
N ALA A 57 8.66 -0.53 -2.09
CA ALA A 57 9.13 -1.28 -3.25
C ALA A 57 10.61 -1.02 -3.57
N LYS A 58 11.03 0.26 -3.59
CA LYS A 58 12.43 0.64 -3.81
C LYS A 58 13.37 0.04 -2.78
N ARG A 59 12.96 0.02 -1.50
CA ARG A 59 13.78 -0.62 -0.45
C ARG A 59 13.94 -2.13 -0.64
N LYS A 60 12.96 -2.80 -1.24
CA LYS A 60 13.04 -4.25 -1.50
C LYS A 60 13.96 -4.56 -2.68
N GLU A 61 13.93 -3.73 -3.72
CA GLU A 61 14.85 -3.84 -4.86
C GLU A 61 16.31 -3.71 -4.41
N ASN A 62 16.61 -2.70 -3.57
CA ASN A 62 17.96 -2.50 -3.03
C ASN A 62 18.48 -3.67 -2.16
N VAL A 63 17.60 -4.50 -1.60
CA VAL A 63 18.00 -5.67 -0.79
C VAL A 63 18.26 -6.90 -1.66
N LEU A 64 17.86 -6.89 -2.93
CA LEU A 64 18.07 -7.99 -3.88
C LEU A 64 19.35 -7.83 -4.72
N ASP A 65 19.95 -6.64 -4.73
CA ASP A 65 21.17 -6.30 -5.46
C ASP A 65 22.47 -6.42 -4.62
N ASP A 66 22.38 -6.76 -3.32
CA ASP A 66 23.49 -7.03 -2.39
C ASP A 66 23.65 -8.54 -2.09
#